data_AF-A0A811MWF3-F1
#
_entry.id   AF-A0A811MWF3-F1
#
_cell.length_a   1.000
_cell.length_b   1.000
_cell.length_c   1.000
_cell.angle_alpha   90.00
_cell.angle_beta   90.00
_cell.angle_gamma   90.00
#
_symmetry.space_group_name_H-M   'P 1'
#
loop_
_entity.id
_entity.type
_entity.pdbx_description
1 polymer ?
#
loop_
_entity_poly.entity_id
_entity_poly.type
_entity_poly.pdbx_seq_one_letter_code
_entity_poly.pdbx_strand_id
1 'polypeptide(L)'
;MALTQLDEGVHGTVRSGDGSRIEIHGVGSVVMQGHQQQHKVLTDVYYIRKLKSNIVSLGQLEEKGFKVTLEDGKLCVFDQEHAPLISSPRTANRLYTVKFGLVSLVCLLAKSDDEAWRWHARFGHMKFTALRNLSCKGMVEGMPIVNRVEQVCDGCVLGEQHRVPFPQASNYRANKGL
;
A
#
# COMPACT_ATOMS: atom_id res chain seq x y z
N MET A 1 1.32 11.76 5.05
CA MET A 1 0.98 10.52 4.31
C MET A 1 -0.38 10.70 3.70
N ALA A 2 -0.55 10.32 2.43
CA ALA A 2 -1.84 10.28 1.76
C ALA A 2 -2.40 8.85 1.86
N LEU A 3 -3.70 8.74 2.11
CA LEU A 3 -4.42 7.48 1.98
C LEU A 3 -4.84 7.29 0.52
N THR A 4 -4.76 6.05 0.08
CA THR A 4 -5.24 5.56 -1.21
C THR A 4 -6.33 4.53 -0.94
N GLN A 5 -7.29 4.35 -1.85
CA GLN A 5 -8.42 3.42 -1.67
C GLN A 5 -9.16 3.62 -0.34
N LEU A 6 -9.44 4.88 0.04
CA LEU A 6 -10.18 5.16 1.26
C LEU A 6 -11.64 4.71 1.10
N ASP A 7 -12.03 3.70 1.89
CA ASP A 7 -13.41 3.32 2.10
C ASP A 7 -13.95 4.05 3.33
N GLU A 8 -14.77 5.08 3.09
CA GLU A 8 -15.43 5.85 4.15
C GLU A 8 -16.66 5.16 4.73
N GLY A 9 -17.12 4.04 4.16
CA GLY A 9 -18.23 3.24 4.70
C GLY A 9 -17.85 2.42 5.93
N VAL A 10 -16.55 2.25 6.19
CA VAL A 10 -16.05 1.57 7.38
C VAL A 10 -16.05 2.54 8.57
N HIS A 11 -16.91 2.25 9.54
CA HIS A 11 -17.02 2.99 10.79
C HIS A 11 -16.76 2.11 12.00
N GLY A 12 -16.24 2.72 13.08
CA GLY A 12 -15.94 2.02 14.32
C GLY A 12 -15.25 2.93 15.31
N THR A 13 -14.70 2.35 16.38
CA THR A 13 -13.91 3.11 17.36
C THR A 13 -12.65 2.37 17.75
N VAL A 14 -11.54 3.10 17.86
CA VAL A 14 -10.31 2.62 18.49
C VAL A 14 -10.24 3.11 19.93
N ARG A 15 -9.70 2.30 20.84
CA ARG A 15 -9.44 2.70 22.22
C ARG A 15 -8.01 3.24 22.33
N SER A 16 -7.87 4.46 22.80
CA SER A 16 -6.58 5.10 23.09
C SER A 16 -6.00 4.61 24.43
N GLY A 17 -4.72 4.88 24.67
CA GLY A 17 -4.02 4.49 25.89
C GLY A 17 -4.58 5.12 27.17
N ASP A 18 -5.30 6.25 27.05
CA ASP A 18 -6.05 6.90 28.13
C ASP A 18 -7.45 6.30 28.34
N GLY A 19 -7.80 5.24 27.60
CA GLY A 19 -9.11 4.58 27.67
C GLY A 19 -10.21 5.28 26.85
N SER A 20 -9.93 6.46 26.29
CA SER A 20 -10.88 7.17 25.44
C SER A 20 -11.14 6.40 24.13
N ARG A 21 -12.32 6.60 23.55
CA ARG A 21 -12.70 6.01 22.26
C ARG A 21 -12.64 7.08 21.18
N ILE A 22 -11.97 6.77 20.07
CA ILE A 22 -11.81 7.67 18.93
C ILE A 22 -12.46 7.02 17.71
N GLU A 23 -13.27 7.79 17.00
CA GLU A 23 -14.03 7.33 15.83
C GLU A 23 -13.12 7.09 14.62
N ILE A 24 -13.41 6.00 13.92
CA ILE A 24 -12.84 5.63 12.63
C ILE A 24 -13.77 6.18 11.55
N HIS A 25 -13.21 6.95 10.63
CA HIS A 25 -13.92 7.58 9.50
C HIS A 25 -13.70 6.85 8.18
N GLY A 26 -12.94 5.77 8.20
CA GLY A 26 -12.70 4.93 7.04
C GLY A 26 -11.48 4.04 7.22
N VAL A 27 -11.26 3.20 6.23
CA VAL A 27 -10.07 2.35 6.10
C VAL A 27 -9.47 2.58 4.72
N GLY A 28 -8.16 2.65 4.63
CA GLY A 28 -7.48 2.73 3.34
C GLY A 28 -6.08 2.14 3.38
N SER A 29 -5.34 2.45 2.33
CA SER A 29 -3.98 1.98 2.12
C SER A 29 -3.01 3.15 2.10
N VAL A 30 -1.83 2.99 2.69
CA VAL A 30 -0.75 3.98 2.63
C VAL A 30 0.39 3.43 1.81
N VAL A 31 0.80 4.18 0.78
CA VAL A 31 2.01 3.88 0.01
C VAL A 31 3.21 4.56 0.67
N MET A 32 4.20 3.76 1.01
CA MET A 32 5.46 4.18 1.59
C MET A 32 6.59 3.90 0.62
N GLN A 33 7.62 4.74 0.67
CA GLN A 33 8.85 4.51 -0.07
C GLN A 33 9.80 3.69 0.80
N GLY A 34 10.11 2.48 0.35
CA GLY A 34 11.14 1.63 0.89
C GLY A 34 12.52 1.96 0.33
N HIS A 35 13.46 1.05 0.57
CA HIS A 35 14.81 1.15 0.03
C HIS A 35 14.82 1.20 -1.51
N GLN A 36 15.77 1.93 -2.11
CA GLN A 36 15.93 2.06 -3.57
C GLN A 36 14.68 2.56 -4.33
N GLN A 37 13.87 3.45 -3.72
CA GLN A 37 12.66 4.01 -4.34
C GLN A 37 11.54 2.97 -4.60
N GLN A 38 11.64 1.76 -4.05
CA GLN A 38 10.58 0.76 -4.14
C GLN A 38 9.35 1.25 -3.37
N HIS A 39 8.16 1.11 -3.94
CA HIS A 39 6.92 1.42 -3.27
C HIS A 39 6.44 0.19 -2.49
N LYS A 40 6.03 0.38 -1.24
CA LYS A 40 5.49 -0.65 -0.34
C LYS A 40 4.15 -0.15 0.20
N VAL A 41 3.16 -1.03 0.27
CA VAL A 41 1.79 -0.66 0.64
C VAL A 41 1.45 -1.24 2.00
N LEU A 42 1.03 -0.37 2.93
CA LEU A 42 0.35 -0.79 4.16
C LEU A 42 -1.15 -0.74 3.92
N THR A 43 -1.81 -1.89 3.96
CA THR A 43 -3.27 -2.01 3.89
C THR A 43 -3.91 -1.89 5.27
N ASP A 44 -5.23 -1.74 5.30
CA ASP A 44 -6.05 -1.75 6.52
C ASP A 44 -5.67 -0.64 7.51
N VAL A 45 -5.33 0.54 6.99
CA VAL A 45 -4.97 1.71 7.78
C VAL A 45 -6.22 2.51 8.11
N TYR A 46 -6.51 2.67 9.41
CA TYR A 46 -7.64 3.47 9.87
C TYR A 46 -7.44 4.96 9.59
N TYR A 47 -8.47 5.58 8.99
CA TYR A 47 -8.56 7.02 8.84
C TYR A 47 -9.25 7.64 10.06
N ILE A 48 -8.50 8.41 10.85
CA ILE A 48 -8.99 9.02 12.09
C ILE A 48 -8.70 10.51 12.07
N ARG A 49 -9.73 11.33 11.83
CA ARG A 49 -9.61 12.80 11.71
C ARG A 49 -9.13 13.49 12.97
N LYS A 50 -9.46 12.94 14.14
CA LYS A 50 -9.11 13.52 15.46
C LYS A 50 -7.63 13.36 15.82
N LEU A 51 -6.88 12.48 15.13
CA LEU A 51 -5.45 12.28 15.37
C LEU A 51 -4.62 13.27 14.55
N LYS A 52 -3.74 14.02 15.23
CA LYS A 52 -2.81 14.98 14.60
C LYS A 52 -1.56 14.33 14.01
N SER A 53 -1.29 13.08 14.39
CA SER A 53 -0.12 12.31 13.99
C SER A 53 -0.54 10.89 13.64
N ASN A 54 0.18 10.29 12.70
CA ASN A 54 0.00 8.88 12.35
C ASN A 54 0.72 8.01 13.36
N ILE A 55 0.08 6.91 13.77
CA ILE A 55 0.62 5.92 14.70
C ILE A 55 0.60 4.58 13.98
N VAL A 56 1.67 3.81 14.12
CA VAL A 56 1.79 2.46 13.59
C VAL A 56 1.95 1.51 14.77
N SER A 57 1.04 0.55 14.90
CA SER A 57 1.14 -0.48 15.93
C SER A 57 2.19 -1.52 15.54
N LEU A 58 3.20 -1.71 16.39
CA LEU A 58 4.22 -2.73 16.18
C LEU A 58 3.63 -4.15 16.22
N GLY A 59 2.63 -4.39 17.08
CA GLY A 59 1.95 -5.68 17.16
C GLY A 59 1.18 -5.99 15.87
N GLN A 60 0.50 -5.01 15.28
CA GLN A 60 -0.20 -5.24 14.00
C GLN A 60 0.76 -5.44 12.83
N LEU A 61 1.94 -4.82 12.86
CA LEU A 61 3.00 -5.12 11.90
C LEU A 61 3.48 -6.56 12.05
N GLU A 62 3.72 -7.01 13.28
CA GLU A 62 4.14 -8.39 13.56
C GLU A 62 3.07 -9.41 13.13
N GLU A 63 1.78 -9.17 13.42
CA GLU A 63 0.65 -9.99 12.95
C GLU A 63 0.60 -10.10 11.41
N LYS A 64 1.01 -9.04 10.70
CA LYS A 64 1.10 -9.04 9.22
C LYS A 64 2.40 -9.66 8.69
N GLY A 65 3.23 -10.24 9.56
CA GLY A 65 4.47 -10.93 9.20
C GLY A 65 5.68 -10.00 9.01
N PHE A 66 5.60 -8.74 9.45
CA PHE A 66 6.77 -7.87 9.47
C PHE A 66 7.65 -8.20 10.66
N LYS A 67 8.98 -8.30 10.45
CA LYS A 67 9.92 -8.45 11.56
C LYS A 67 10.18 -7.09 12.18
N VAL A 68 9.97 -6.98 13.48
CA VAL A 68 10.24 -5.76 14.26
C VAL A 68 11.39 -6.03 15.22
N THR A 69 12.43 -5.18 15.21
CA THR A 69 13.54 -5.25 16.17
C THR A 69 13.74 -3.93 16.89
N LEU A 70 13.99 -4.01 18.21
CA LEU A 70 14.29 -2.87 19.07
C LEU A 70 15.61 -3.15 19.79
N GLU A 71 16.72 -2.74 19.18
CA GLU A 71 18.07 -3.02 19.65
C GLU A 71 18.95 -1.78 19.49
N ASP A 72 19.95 -1.60 20.36
CA ASP A 72 20.91 -0.49 20.31
C ASP A 72 20.29 0.91 20.18
N GLY A 73 19.13 1.10 20.81
CA GLY A 73 18.41 2.36 20.76
C GLY A 73 17.80 2.69 19.40
N LYS A 74 17.56 1.70 18.54
CA LYS A 74 16.90 1.85 17.23
C LYS A 74 15.71 0.92 17.10
N LEU A 75 14.71 1.36 16.34
CA LEU A 75 13.62 0.54 15.84
C LEU A 75 13.91 0.22 14.37
N CYS A 76 13.91 -1.05 14.02
CA CYS A 76 13.95 -1.50 12.63
C CYS A 76 12.72 -2.36 12.32
N VAL A 77 12.10 -2.10 11.18
CA VAL A 77 11.00 -2.94 10.64
C VAL A 77 11.45 -3.48 9.30
N PHE A 78 11.34 -4.79 9.13
CA PHE A 78 11.64 -5.51 7.90
C PHE A 78 10.38 -6.15 7.36
N ASP A 79 10.26 -6.21 6.03
CA ASP A 79 9.19 -6.95 5.39
C ASP A 79 9.42 -8.47 5.43
N GLN A 80 8.49 -9.21 4.82
CA GLN A 80 8.51 -10.66 4.73
C GLN A 80 9.69 -11.19 3.88
N GLU A 81 10.31 -10.35 3.06
CA GLU A 81 11.53 -10.66 2.29
C GLU A 81 12.80 -10.26 3.05
N HIS A 82 12.68 -9.88 4.33
CA HIS A 82 13.74 -9.34 5.17
C HIS A 82 14.36 -8.04 4.65
N ALA A 83 13.69 -7.31 3.77
CA ALA A 83 14.15 -6.00 3.32
C ALA A 83 13.78 -4.92 4.34
N PRO A 84 14.70 -3.97 4.64
CA PRO A 84 14.44 -2.91 5.60
C PRO A 84 13.41 -1.92 5.06
N LEU A 85 12.36 -1.67 5.83
CA LEU A 85 11.30 -0.70 5.52
C LEU A 85 11.39 0.56 6.37
N ILE A 86 11.64 0.38 7.67
CA ILE A 86 11.70 1.48 8.63
C ILE A 86 12.98 1.33 9.43
N SER A 87 13.71 2.43 9.59
CA SER A 87 14.76 2.55 10.57
C SER A 87 14.65 3.90 11.26
N SER A 88 14.48 3.89 12.59
CA SER A 88 14.38 5.11 13.38
C SER A 88 15.20 5.00 14.65
N PRO A 89 16.02 6.02 14.99
CA PRO A 89 16.60 6.11 16.32
C PRO A 89 15.50 6.36 17.36
N ARG A 90 15.76 5.93 18.59
CA ARG A 90 14.95 6.26 19.77
C ARG A 90 15.19 7.72 20.14
N THR A 91 14.11 8.48 20.28
CA THR A 91 14.14 9.87 20.75
C THR A 91 14.31 9.95 22.27
N ALA A 92 14.59 11.14 22.80
CA ALA A 92 14.77 11.36 24.24
C ALA A 92 13.56 10.94 25.09
N ASN A 93 12.34 11.08 24.56
CA ASN A 93 11.10 10.63 25.18
C ASN A 93 10.77 9.14 24.91
N ARG A 94 11.75 8.35 24.47
CA ARG A 94 11.63 6.90 24.21
C ARG A 94 10.65 6.52 23.10
N LEU A 95 10.32 7.45 22.21
CA LEU A 95 9.52 7.19 21.01
C LEU A 95 10.42 6.88 19.81
N TYR A 96 9.81 6.34 18.75
CA TYR A 96 10.45 6.13 17.47
C TYR A 96 9.64 6.88 16.42
N THR A 97 10.23 7.95 15.88
CA THR A 97 9.52 8.85 14.95
C THR A 97 10.11 8.70 13.57
N VAL A 98 9.27 8.26 12.63
CA VAL A 98 9.65 8.05 11.24
C VAL A 98 9.05 9.16 10.39
N LYS A 99 9.87 9.77 9.54
CA LYS A 99 9.39 10.68 8.49
C LYS A 99 9.31 9.91 7.19
N PHE A 100 8.09 9.61 6.76
CA PHE A 100 7.84 9.08 5.42
C PHE A 100 7.73 10.24 4.43
N GLY A 101 8.47 10.17 3.33
CA GLY A 101 8.29 11.08 2.20
C GLY A 101 6.87 10.91 1.62
N LEU A 102 6.34 11.98 1.02
CA LEU A 102 5.15 11.85 0.17
C LEU A 102 5.55 11.05 -1.08
N VAL A 103 4.92 9.90 -1.26
CA VAL A 103 5.11 9.08 -2.46
C VAL A 103 4.00 9.43 -3.44
N SER A 104 4.36 9.99 -4.59
CA SER A 104 3.41 10.10 -5.70
C SER A 104 3.23 8.73 -6.34
N LEU A 105 1.97 8.35 -6.56
CA LEU A 105 1.66 7.21 -7.40
C LEU A 105 2.10 7.51 -8.84
N VAL A 106 2.45 6.47 -9.59
CA VAL A 106 2.92 6.64 -10.96
C VAL A 106 1.74 6.61 -11.92
N CYS A 107 1.48 7.75 -12.55
CA CYS A 107 0.55 7.84 -13.68
C CYS A 107 1.13 7.10 -14.89
N LEU A 108 0.45 6.04 -15.33
CA LEU A 108 0.89 5.21 -16.45
C LEU A 108 1.04 6.01 -17.75
N LEU A 109 0.12 6.93 -18.02
CA LEU A 109 0.15 7.80 -19.21
C LEU A 109 1.43 8.63 -19.26
N ALA A 110 1.93 9.09 -18.11
CA ALA A 110 3.17 9.86 -18.02
C ALA A 110 4.44 9.01 -18.20
N LYS A 111 4.32 7.68 -18.26
CA LYS A 111 5.41 6.72 -18.39
C LYS A 111 5.27 5.82 -19.61
N SER A 112 4.45 6.20 -20.60
CA SER A 112 4.24 5.42 -21.83
C SER A 112 5.53 5.14 -22.60
N ASP A 113 6.54 6.00 -22.48
CA ASP A 113 7.81 5.85 -23.19
C ASP A 113 8.76 4.86 -22.51
N ASP A 114 8.55 4.57 -21.22
CA ASP A 114 9.32 3.56 -20.48
C ASP A 114 8.82 2.16 -20.87
N GLU A 115 9.72 1.35 -21.42
CA GLU A 115 9.41 0.02 -21.92
C GLU A 115 8.86 -0.92 -20.84
N ALA A 116 9.37 -0.84 -19.61
CA ALA A 116 8.87 -1.65 -18.52
C ALA A 116 7.42 -1.28 -18.17
N TRP A 117 7.08 0.00 -18.20
CA TRP A 117 5.70 0.48 -18.01
C TRP A 117 4.76 0.06 -19.14
N ARG A 118 5.26 0.02 -20.39
CA ARG A 118 4.50 -0.53 -21.52
C ARG A 118 4.19 -2.01 -21.31
N TRP A 119 5.16 -2.81 -20.88
CA TRP A 119 4.94 -4.23 -20.58
C TRP A 119 4.03 -4.44 -19.37
N HIS A 120 4.14 -3.61 -18.33
CA HIS A 120 3.19 -3.57 -17.22
C HIS A 120 1.76 -3.35 -17.70
N ALA A 121 1.52 -2.36 -18.57
CA ALA A 121 0.20 -2.12 -19.15
C ALA A 121 -0.30 -3.28 -20.03
N ARG A 122 0.56 -3.82 -20.91
CA ARG A 122 0.23 -4.93 -21.83
C ARG A 122 -0.18 -6.21 -21.08
N PHE A 123 0.45 -6.49 -19.95
CA PHE A 123 0.15 -7.64 -19.10
C PHE A 123 -0.92 -7.35 -18.04
N GLY A 124 -1.76 -6.33 -18.27
CA GLY A 124 -2.89 -6.04 -17.40
C GLY A 124 -2.44 -5.60 -16.02
N HIS A 125 -1.47 -4.69 -15.95
CA HIS A 125 -1.02 -4.05 -14.71
C HIS A 125 -0.31 -4.98 -13.72
N MET A 126 0.36 -6.01 -14.22
CA MET A 126 1.11 -6.98 -13.43
C MET A 126 2.29 -6.36 -12.65
N LYS A 127 2.56 -6.86 -11.44
CA LYS A 127 3.72 -6.47 -10.61
C LYS A 127 5.03 -6.57 -11.38
N PHE A 128 5.94 -5.60 -11.19
CA PHE A 128 7.24 -5.59 -11.86
C PHE A 128 8.11 -6.79 -11.50
N THR A 129 7.99 -7.30 -10.27
CA THR A 129 8.64 -8.56 -9.86
C THR A 129 8.23 -9.75 -10.73
N ALA A 130 6.94 -9.86 -11.09
CA ALA A 130 6.45 -10.92 -11.97
C ALA A 130 6.89 -10.70 -13.43
N LEU A 131 6.87 -9.46 -13.93
CA LEU A 131 7.40 -9.12 -15.26
C LEU A 131 8.90 -9.44 -15.39
N ARG A 132 9.67 -9.15 -14.34
CA ARG A 132 11.08 -9.53 -14.26
C ARG A 132 11.25 -11.04 -14.33
N ASN A 133 10.44 -11.79 -13.59
CA ASN A 133 10.49 -13.26 -13.64
C ASN A 133 10.17 -13.82 -15.03
N LEU A 134 9.14 -13.28 -15.71
CA LEU A 134 8.79 -13.69 -17.08
C LEU A 134 9.92 -13.43 -18.07
N SER A 135 10.49 -12.22 -18.03
CA SER A 135 11.57 -11.83 -18.94
C SER A 135 12.88 -12.58 -18.65
N CYS A 136 13.28 -12.72 -17.39
CA CYS A 136 14.50 -13.47 -17.02
C CYS A 136 14.42 -14.96 -17.36
N LYS A 137 13.22 -15.55 -17.35
CA LYS A 137 13.00 -16.96 -17.70
C LYS A 137 12.77 -17.18 -19.20
N GLY A 138 12.79 -16.13 -20.02
CA GLY A 138 12.53 -16.23 -21.46
C GLY A 138 11.13 -16.74 -21.79
N MET A 139 10.13 -16.45 -20.94
CA MET A 139 8.77 -16.98 -21.10
C MET A 139 7.92 -16.20 -22.11
N VAL A 140 8.42 -15.07 -22.62
CA VAL A 140 7.72 -14.19 -23.57
C VAL A 140 8.70 -13.77 -24.65
N GLU A 141 8.41 -14.14 -25.90
CA GLU A 141 9.24 -13.78 -27.05
C GLU A 141 9.18 -12.27 -27.32
N GLY A 142 10.32 -11.67 -27.65
CA GLY A 142 10.44 -10.24 -27.93
C GLY A 142 10.32 -9.33 -26.69
N MET A 143 10.19 -9.90 -25.49
CA MET A 143 10.21 -9.14 -24.24
C MET A 143 11.67 -8.86 -23.81
N PRO A 144 12.06 -7.60 -23.60
CA PRO A 144 13.36 -7.26 -23.03
C PRO A 144 13.40 -7.61 -21.54
N ILE A 145 14.61 -7.68 -20.98
CA ILE A 145 14.78 -7.90 -19.54
C ILE A 145 14.21 -6.71 -18.78
N VAL A 146 13.12 -6.93 -18.05
CA VAL A 146 12.51 -5.91 -17.20
C VAL A 146 13.19 -5.94 -15.84
N ASN A 147 14.09 -5.00 -15.59
CA ASN A 147 14.77 -4.85 -14.30
C ASN A 147 14.38 -3.53 -13.63
N ARG A 148 13.18 -3.50 -13.05
CA ARG A 148 12.59 -2.32 -12.41
C ARG A 148 12.16 -2.63 -11.00
N VAL A 149 12.37 -1.68 -10.09
CA VAL A 149 11.84 -1.78 -8.73
C VAL A 149 10.32 -1.67 -8.76
N GLU A 150 9.67 -2.31 -7.79
CA GLU A 150 8.21 -2.25 -7.69
C GLU A 150 7.76 -0.81 -7.44
N GLN A 151 6.87 -0.31 -8.29
CA GLN A 151 6.27 1.02 -8.18
C GLN A 151 4.77 0.90 -8.35
N VAL A 152 4.03 1.56 -7.46
CA VAL A 152 2.57 1.54 -7.50
C VAL A 152 2.07 2.48 -8.59
N CYS A 153 1.24 1.93 -9.48
CA CYS A 153 0.55 2.62 -10.55
C CYS A 153 -0.83 3.12 -10.09
N ASP A 154 -1.22 4.34 -10.47
CA ASP A 154 -2.54 4.91 -10.17
C ASP A 154 -3.67 4.00 -10.66
N GLY A 155 -3.52 3.46 -11.88
CA GLY A 155 -4.47 2.55 -12.49
C GLY A 155 -4.62 1.23 -11.74
N CYS A 156 -3.52 0.66 -11.22
CA CYS A 156 -3.56 -0.53 -10.38
C CYS A 156 -4.35 -0.27 -9.10
N VAL A 157 -4.08 0.86 -8.44
CA VAL A 157 -4.73 1.21 -7.18
C VAL A 157 -6.24 1.36 -7.38
N LEU A 158 -6.67 1.98 -8.47
CA LEU A 158 -8.10 2.10 -8.77
C LEU A 158 -8.72 0.75 -9.21
N GLY A 159 -7.97 -0.08 -9.93
CA GLY A 159 -8.45 -1.36 -10.45
C GLY A 159 -8.45 -2.53 -9.45
N GLU A 160 -7.56 -2.53 -8.46
CA GLU A 160 -7.44 -3.55 -7.41
C GLU A 160 -8.36 -3.29 -6.21
N GLN A 161 -9.21 -2.26 -6.26
CA GLN A 161 -10.21 -2.05 -5.22
C GLN A 161 -11.10 -3.29 -5.11
N HIS A 162 -11.25 -3.83 -3.89
CA HIS A 162 -12.17 -4.94 -3.64
C HIS A 162 -13.55 -4.59 -4.22
N ARG A 163 -14.07 -5.47 -5.07
CA ARG A 163 -15.44 -5.34 -5.58
C ARG A 163 -16.36 -5.25 -4.37
N VAL A 164 -17.07 -4.14 -4.24
CA VAL A 164 -18.12 -4.04 -3.23
C VAL A 164 -19.08 -5.23 -3.39
N PRO A 165 -19.64 -5.76 -2.28
CA PRO A 165 -20.63 -6.82 -2.38
C PRO A 165 -21.72 -6.44 -3.38
N PHE A 166 -22.11 -7.39 -4.24
CA PHE A 166 -23.25 -7.17 -5.12
C PHE A 166 -24.48 -6.83 -4.26
N PRO A 167 -25.23 -5.77 -4.58
CA PRO A 167 -26.45 -5.48 -3.84
C PRO A 167 -27.40 -6.68 -3.97
N GLN A 168 -28.04 -7.08 -2.86
CA GLN A 168 -28.94 -8.25 -2.83
C GLN A 168 -30.12 -8.13 -3.80
N ALA A 169 -30.47 -6.91 -4.20
CA ALA A 169 -31.43 -6.64 -5.25
C ALA A 169 -30.93 -5.50 -6.14
N SER A 170 -31.20 -5.60 -7.44
CA SER A 170 -30.96 -4.51 -8.38
C SER A 170 -31.92 -3.35 -8.09
N ASN A 171 -31.43 -2.12 -7.97
CA ASN A 171 -32.25 -0.91 -7.88
C ASN A 171 -33.05 -0.62 -9.18
N TYR A 172 -32.70 -1.30 -10.26
CA TYR A 172 -33.31 -1.13 -11.57
C TYR A 172 -33.83 -2.46 -12.07
N ARG A 173 -35.13 -2.54 -12.34
CA ARG A 173 -35.78 -3.65 -13.03
C ARG A 173 -36.35 -3.10 -14.34
N ALA A 174 -35.92 -3.67 -15.47
CA ALA A 174 -36.50 -3.31 -16.75
C ALA A 174 -37.98 -3.71 -16.78
N ASN A 175 -38.87 -2.75 -16.99
CA ASN A 175 -40.32 -2.98 -16.99
C ASN A 175 -40.87 -3.33 -18.38
N LYS A 176 -40.05 -3.29 -19.43
CA LYS A 176 -40.39 -3.75 -20.78
C LYS A 176 -39.16 -4.37 -21.44
N GLY A 177 -39.37 -5.50 -22.11
CA GLY A 177 -38.39 -6.10 -23.00
C GLY A 177 -38.26 -5.32 -24.31
N LEU A 178 -37.15 -5.55 -25.01
CA LEU A 178 -36.90 -5.06 -26.36
C LEU A 178 -37.95 -5.59 -27.35
#